data_AF-A0A7S1WV37-F1
#
_entry.id   AF-A0A7S1WV37-F1
#
_cell.length_a   1.000
_cell.length_b   1.000
_cell.length_c   1.000
_cell.angle_alpha   90.00
_cell.angle_beta   90.00
_cell.angle_gamma   90.00
#
_symmetry.space_group_name_H-M   'P 1'
#
loop_
_entity.id
_entity.type
_entity.pdbx_description
1 polymer ?
#
loop_
_entity_poly.entity_id
_entity_poly.type
_entity_poly.pdbx_seq_one_letter_code
_entity_poly.pdbx_strand_id
1 'polypeptide(L)'
;LRLSALPPLPFNTAKPRPGDVTVVLDPSKRYQTFMGFGGAFTESSAKVVQKLSSENQERIINSYFREDSGLGYTFGRVHMTSCDFSDGNWTCCDEPYDMHLKTFSVERFQEAIFPMIRRAQKASGKPLKLLAS
;
A
#
# COMPACT_ATOMS: atom_id res chain seq x y z
N LEU A 1 -9.47 8.90 -15.14
CA LEU A 1 -10.34 7.70 -15.07
C LEU A 1 -10.89 7.58 -13.65
N ARG A 2 -12.21 7.48 -13.47
CA ARG A 2 -12.83 7.19 -12.16
C ARG A 2 -13.24 5.71 -12.16
N LEU A 3 -12.76 4.94 -11.20
CA LEU A 3 -13.21 3.55 -11.04
C LEU A 3 -14.65 3.55 -10.51
N SER A 4 -15.49 2.69 -11.07
CA SER A 4 -16.88 2.49 -10.66
C SER A 4 -17.21 1.01 -10.70
N ALA A 5 -17.95 0.54 -9.69
CA ALA A 5 -18.44 -0.82 -9.68
C ALA A 5 -19.35 -1.06 -10.90
N LEU A 6 -19.11 -2.16 -11.62
CA LEU A 6 -20.02 -2.64 -12.65
C LEU A 6 -21.05 -3.58 -12.03
N PRO A 7 -22.28 -3.66 -12.58
CA PRO A 7 -23.24 -4.64 -12.13
C PRO A 7 -22.68 -6.07 -12.31
N PRO A 8 -23.03 -7.01 -11.42
CA PRO A 8 -22.57 -8.39 -11.54
C PRO A 8 -23.08 -9.00 -12.85
N LEU A 9 -22.18 -9.66 -13.59
CA LEU A 9 -22.55 -10.40 -14.79
C LEU A 9 -22.97 -11.83 -14.40
N PRO A 10 -24.14 -12.31 -14.84
CA PRO A 10 -24.55 -13.69 -14.58
C PRO A 10 -23.65 -14.66 -15.35
N PHE A 11 -23.40 -15.82 -14.77
CA PHE A 11 -22.76 -16.91 -15.51
C PHE A 11 -23.65 -17.35 -16.67
N ASN A 12 -23.05 -17.48 -17.84
CA ASN A 12 -23.70 -18.01 -19.04
C ASN A 12 -23.14 -19.40 -19.34
N THR A 13 -24.01 -20.40 -19.47
CA THR A 13 -23.64 -21.79 -19.80
C THR A 13 -23.63 -22.07 -21.30
N ALA A 14 -24.00 -21.10 -22.14
CA ALA A 14 -23.93 -21.23 -23.59
C ALA A 14 -22.48 -21.43 -24.06
N LYS A 15 -22.28 -22.36 -24.98
CA LYS A 15 -20.97 -22.56 -25.61
C LYS A 15 -20.65 -21.39 -26.54
N PRO A 16 -19.39 -20.92 -26.60
CA PRO A 16 -18.99 -19.92 -27.58
C PRO A 16 -19.22 -20.40 -29.01
N ARG A 17 -19.56 -19.48 -29.90
CA ARG A 17 -19.78 -19.74 -31.34
C ARG A 17 -18.51 -19.45 -32.15
N PRO A 18 -18.39 -20.00 -33.36
CA PRO A 18 -17.33 -19.59 -34.29
C PRO A 18 -17.35 -18.07 -34.51
N GLY A 19 -16.22 -17.41 -34.24
CA GLY A 19 -16.08 -15.95 -34.35
C GLY A 19 -16.21 -15.17 -33.04
N ASP A 20 -16.66 -15.79 -31.94
CA ASP A 20 -16.67 -15.13 -30.63
C ASP A 20 -15.21 -14.96 -30.11
N VAL A 21 -14.88 -13.78 -29.57
CA VAL A 21 -13.61 -13.56 -28.87
C VAL A 21 -13.71 -14.18 -27.48
N THR A 22 -12.88 -15.19 -27.21
CA THR A 22 -12.95 -15.97 -25.97
C THR A 22 -11.62 -15.96 -25.23
N VAL A 23 -11.72 -15.93 -23.90
CA VAL A 23 -10.58 -16.15 -22.98
C VAL A 23 -10.92 -17.38 -22.15
N VAL A 24 -10.07 -18.41 -22.23
CA VAL A 24 -10.28 -19.70 -21.55
C VAL A 24 -9.35 -19.79 -20.35
N LEU A 25 -9.91 -20.10 -19.18
CA LEU A 25 -9.16 -20.27 -17.94
C LEU A 25 -9.08 -21.77 -17.59
N ASP A 26 -7.88 -22.23 -17.22
CA ASP A 26 -7.63 -23.60 -16.76
C ASP A 26 -7.12 -23.56 -15.30
N PRO A 27 -7.99 -23.80 -14.30
CA PRO A 27 -7.61 -23.75 -12.89
C PRO A 27 -6.58 -24.80 -12.44
N SER A 28 -6.32 -25.83 -13.27
CA SER A 28 -5.30 -26.85 -12.98
C SER A 28 -3.88 -26.35 -13.29
N LYS A 29 -3.74 -25.36 -14.18
CA LYS A 29 -2.46 -24.74 -14.53
C LYS A 29 -2.17 -23.58 -13.58
N ARG A 30 -1.21 -23.78 -12.68
CA ARG A 30 -0.81 -22.80 -11.67
C ARG A 30 0.59 -22.26 -11.93
N TYR A 31 0.81 -21.01 -11.53
CA TYR A 31 2.09 -20.31 -11.62
C TYR A 31 2.48 -19.74 -10.25
N GLN A 32 3.10 -18.56 -10.22
CA GLN A 32 3.50 -17.89 -8.99
C GLN A 32 2.31 -17.50 -8.11
N THR A 33 2.56 -17.45 -6.80
CA THR A 33 1.64 -16.83 -5.84
C THR A 33 1.96 -15.34 -5.72
N PHE A 34 0.95 -14.49 -5.86
CA PHE A 34 1.11 -13.05 -5.63
C PHE A 34 1.19 -12.76 -4.13
N MET A 35 2.19 -12.00 -3.70
CA MET A 35 2.35 -11.65 -2.27
C MET A 35 1.31 -10.63 -1.79
N GLY A 36 0.83 -9.78 -2.70
CA GLY A 36 -0.13 -8.71 -2.45
C GLY A 36 0.04 -7.57 -3.44
N PHE A 37 -0.81 -6.55 -3.29
CA PHE A 37 -0.74 -5.29 -4.02
C PHE A 37 -0.75 -4.13 -3.03
N GLY A 38 -0.14 -3.02 -3.42
CA GLY A 38 0.22 -1.98 -2.46
C GLY A 38 0.75 -0.69 -3.07
N GLY A 39 1.15 0.22 -2.19
CA GLY A 39 1.84 1.46 -2.50
C GLY A 39 3.04 1.70 -1.58
N ALA A 40 3.69 2.85 -1.73
CA ALA A 40 4.78 3.26 -0.85
C ALA A 40 4.30 4.22 0.24
N PHE A 41 4.76 4.01 1.47
CA PHE A 41 4.63 4.95 2.58
C PHE A 41 5.88 5.83 2.61
N THR A 42 5.85 6.93 1.87
CA THR A 42 6.93 7.94 1.87
C THR A 42 6.68 9.04 2.90
N GLU A 43 7.73 9.73 3.37
CA GLU A 43 7.60 10.90 4.24
C GLU A 43 6.64 11.94 3.63
N SER A 44 6.78 12.27 2.34
CA SER A 44 5.86 13.19 1.66
C SER A 44 4.41 12.68 1.68
N SER A 45 4.18 11.41 1.35
CA SER A 45 2.81 10.85 1.34
C SER A 45 2.16 10.91 2.72
N ALA A 46 2.92 10.60 3.76
CA ALA A 46 2.46 10.59 5.13
C ALA A 46 2.17 12.01 5.63
N LYS A 47 3.05 12.97 5.34
CA LYS A 47 2.86 14.39 5.70
C LYS A 47 1.68 15.01 4.95
N VAL A 48 1.48 14.69 3.67
CA VAL A 48 0.30 15.14 2.91
C VAL A 48 -0.99 14.63 3.56
N VAL A 49 -1.05 13.33 3.91
CA VAL A 49 -2.20 12.78 4.61
C VAL A 49 -2.39 13.47 5.96
N GLN A 50 -1.34 13.61 6.78
CA GLN A 50 -1.41 14.24 8.10
C GLN A 50 -1.95 15.68 8.08
N LYS A 51 -1.74 16.44 6.98
CA LYS A 51 -2.25 17.81 6.81
C LYS A 51 -3.75 17.90 6.49
N LEU A 52 -4.40 16.78 6.14
CA LEU A 52 -5.84 16.76 5.84
C LEU A 52 -6.68 16.81 7.12
N SER A 53 -7.97 17.14 7.00
CA SER A 53 -8.93 16.94 8.09
C SER A 53 -9.03 15.46 8.48
N SER A 54 -9.36 15.16 9.74
CA SER A 54 -9.48 13.78 10.23
C SER A 54 -10.40 12.91 9.37
N GLU A 55 -11.52 13.48 8.91
CA GLU A 55 -12.45 12.84 7.97
C GLU A 55 -11.78 12.45 6.65
N ASN A 56 -11.05 13.38 6.03
CA ASN A 56 -10.38 13.12 4.75
C ASN A 56 -9.21 12.15 4.90
N GLN A 57 -8.51 12.19 6.04
CA GLN A 57 -7.49 11.20 6.36
C GLN A 57 -8.08 9.79 6.41
N GLU A 58 -9.21 9.63 7.10
CA GLU A 58 -9.90 8.35 7.23
C GLU A 58 -10.47 7.88 5.88
N ARG A 59 -11.03 8.80 5.09
CA ARG A 59 -11.51 8.52 3.74
C ARG A 59 -10.41 7.99 2.83
N ILE A 60 -9.23 8.62 2.81
CA ILE A 60 -8.09 8.18 1.98
C ILE A 60 -7.59 6.82 2.44
N ILE A 61 -7.37 6.64 3.75
CA ILE A 61 -6.91 5.36 4.29
C ILE A 61 -7.90 4.24 3.97
N ASN A 62 -9.19 4.45 4.18
CA ASN A 62 -10.21 3.44 3.87
C ASN A 62 -10.29 3.15 2.38
N SER A 63 -10.15 4.16 1.52
CA SER A 63 -10.17 3.97 0.06
C SER A 63 -9.05 3.06 -0.43
N TYR A 64 -7.87 3.09 0.20
CA TYR A 64 -6.75 2.22 -0.17
C TYR A 64 -6.78 0.84 0.51
N PHE A 65 -7.04 0.79 1.82
CA PHE A 65 -6.74 -0.39 2.63
C PHE A 65 -7.96 -1.20 3.06
N ARG A 66 -9.16 -0.61 3.06
CA ARG A 66 -10.37 -1.32 3.49
C ARG A 66 -10.80 -2.30 2.40
N GLU A 67 -11.12 -3.54 2.78
CA GLU A 67 -11.37 -4.65 1.84
C GLU A 67 -12.80 -4.64 1.27
N ASP A 68 -13.78 -4.20 2.06
CA ASP A 68 -15.20 -4.15 1.69
C ASP A 68 -15.55 -2.93 0.81
N SER A 69 -14.87 -1.80 1.01
CA SER A 69 -15.23 -0.53 0.39
C SER A 69 -14.06 0.21 -0.29
N GLY A 70 -12.87 -0.37 -0.31
CA GLY A 70 -11.64 0.22 -0.86
C GLY A 70 -10.91 -0.71 -1.84
N LEU A 71 -9.66 -0.39 -2.13
CA LEU A 71 -8.79 -1.19 -3.01
C LEU A 71 -8.23 -2.45 -2.34
N GLY A 72 -8.43 -2.61 -1.02
CA GLY A 72 -7.97 -3.78 -0.28
C GLY A 72 -6.45 -4.02 -0.32
N TYR A 73 -5.64 -2.95 -0.31
CA TYR A 73 -4.17 -3.08 -0.30
C TYR A 73 -3.69 -3.93 0.89
N THR A 74 -2.78 -4.86 0.60
CA THR A 74 -2.21 -5.80 1.59
C THR A 74 -0.69 -5.71 1.70
N PHE A 75 -0.07 -4.90 0.85
CA PHE A 75 1.37 -4.74 0.74
C PHE A 75 1.76 -3.26 0.85
N GLY A 76 2.94 -2.97 1.37
CA GLY A 76 3.45 -1.61 1.44
C GLY A 76 4.97 -1.56 1.34
N ARG A 77 5.50 -0.60 0.59
CA ARG A 77 6.94 -0.29 0.62
C ARG A 77 7.20 0.85 1.61
N VAL A 78 8.24 0.74 2.42
CA VAL A 78 8.70 1.79 3.33
C VAL A 78 10.17 2.05 3.01
N HIS A 79 10.55 3.31 2.87
CA HIS A 79 11.95 3.63 2.65
C HIS A 79 12.74 3.55 3.96
N MET A 80 14.00 3.10 3.91
CA MET A 80 14.92 3.24 5.05
C MET A 80 15.70 4.54 4.86
N THR A 81 15.83 5.37 5.91
CA THR A 81 16.40 6.74 5.81
C THR A 81 15.59 7.64 4.87
N SER A 82 16.08 8.81 4.46
CA SER A 82 15.40 9.66 3.48
C SER A 82 15.37 9.05 2.08
N CYS A 83 14.38 9.46 1.27
CA CYS A 83 14.35 9.30 -0.18
C CYS A 83 14.08 10.65 -0.87
N ASP A 84 14.02 10.68 -2.19
CA ASP A 84 13.62 11.86 -2.98
C ASP A 84 12.22 12.39 -2.63
N PHE A 85 11.35 11.55 -2.05
CA PHE A 85 10.06 11.93 -1.46
C PHE A 85 10.15 12.15 0.07
N SER A 86 11.21 12.84 0.50
CA SER A 86 11.45 13.32 1.86
C SER A 86 11.66 14.83 1.85
N ASP A 87 11.40 15.51 2.97
CA ASP A 87 11.54 16.97 3.04
C ASP A 87 13.02 17.42 2.95
N GLY A 88 13.94 16.48 3.15
CA GLY A 88 15.37 16.66 3.00
C GLY A 88 16.09 15.32 3.21
N ASN A 89 17.42 15.37 3.15
CA ASN A 89 18.25 14.20 3.38
C ASN A 89 18.42 13.96 4.88
N TRP A 90 18.24 12.72 5.30
CA TRP A 90 18.44 12.29 6.68
C TRP A 90 18.66 10.78 6.73
N THR A 91 19.36 10.30 7.75
CA THR A 91 19.51 8.87 8.02
C THR A 91 19.01 8.53 9.40
N CYS A 92 18.94 7.24 9.73
CA CYS A 92 18.62 6.83 11.08
C CYS A 92 19.82 7.02 12.03
N CYS A 93 21.01 7.42 11.54
CA CYS A 93 22.24 7.53 12.32
C CYS A 93 23.16 8.57 11.67
N ASP A 94 22.83 9.85 11.86
CA ASP A 94 23.51 10.96 11.16
C ASP A 94 24.85 11.36 11.78
N GLU A 95 25.19 10.87 12.99
CA GLU A 95 26.44 11.21 13.66
C GLU A 95 27.65 10.60 12.92
N PRO A 96 28.62 11.41 12.46
CA PRO A 96 29.80 10.90 11.78
C PRO A 96 30.60 9.92 12.65
N TYR A 97 31.07 8.84 12.02
CA TYR A 97 31.91 7.80 12.66
C TYR A 97 31.22 7.01 13.80
N ASP A 98 29.90 7.05 13.91
CA ASP A 98 29.16 6.21 14.87
C ASP A 98 29.03 4.75 14.40
N MET A 99 30.17 4.05 14.38
CA MET A 99 30.27 2.65 13.97
C MET A 99 29.52 1.68 14.90
N HIS A 100 29.07 2.16 16.06
CA HIS A 100 28.37 1.38 17.07
C HIS A 100 26.87 1.72 17.16
N LEU A 101 26.36 2.57 16.27
CA LEU A 101 24.94 2.97 16.19
C LEU A 101 24.40 3.53 17.52
N LYS A 102 25.24 4.23 18.29
CA LYS A 102 24.86 4.82 19.59
C LYS A 102 23.79 5.90 19.45
N THR A 103 23.74 6.55 18.30
CA THR A 103 22.83 7.63 17.95
C THR A 103 21.70 7.16 17.02
N PHE A 104 21.59 5.85 16.77
CA PHE A 104 20.54 5.32 15.90
C PHE A 104 19.15 5.68 16.43
N SER A 105 18.32 6.30 15.61
CA SER A 105 16.96 6.73 15.95
C SER A 105 15.99 6.51 14.79
N VAL A 106 14.75 6.19 15.16
CA VAL A 106 13.59 6.10 14.26
C VAL A 106 12.56 7.19 14.54
N GLU A 107 12.90 8.20 15.33
CA GLU A 107 11.98 9.29 15.71
C GLU A 107 11.34 9.95 14.49
N ARG A 108 12.11 10.15 13.41
CA ARG A 108 11.58 10.72 12.16
C ARG A 108 10.47 9.88 11.53
N PHE A 109 10.53 8.56 11.64
CA PHE A 109 9.43 7.69 11.20
C PHE A 109 8.18 7.85 12.07
N GLN A 110 8.35 8.16 13.36
CA GLN A 110 7.24 8.31 14.31
C GLN A 110 6.41 9.57 14.04
N GLU A 111 6.97 10.60 13.40
CA GLU A 111 6.29 11.86 13.09
C GLU A 111 5.07 11.67 12.18
N ALA A 112 5.21 10.87 11.11
CA ALA A 112 4.16 10.72 10.09
C ALA A 112 4.06 9.31 9.50
N ILE A 113 5.19 8.64 9.19
CA ILE A 113 5.21 7.38 8.46
C ILE A 113 4.57 6.24 9.28
N PHE A 114 5.05 5.99 10.50
CA PHE A 114 4.50 4.94 11.37
C PHE A 114 3.03 5.19 11.76
N PRO A 115 2.61 6.43 12.09
CA PRO A 115 1.18 6.73 12.26
C PRO A 115 0.34 6.34 11.03
N MET A 116 0.78 6.65 9.82
CA MET A 116 0.06 6.29 8.60
C MET A 116 -0.02 4.76 8.40
N ILE A 117 1.09 4.05 8.58
CA ILE A 117 1.14 2.57 8.48
C ILE A 117 0.19 1.92 9.49
N ARG A 118 0.19 2.38 10.75
CA ARG A 118 -0.69 1.83 11.80
C ARG A 118 -2.16 2.02 11.45
N ARG A 119 -2.52 3.17 10.88
CA ARG A 119 -3.90 3.44 10.43
C ARG A 119 -4.28 2.55 9.25
N ALA A 120 -3.36 2.36 8.30
CA ALA A 120 -3.56 1.45 7.17
C ALA A 120 -3.79 0.00 7.63
N GLN A 121 -2.98 -0.50 8.56
CA GLN A 121 -3.15 -1.83 9.17
C GLN A 121 -4.48 -1.97 9.92
N LYS A 122 -4.89 -0.93 10.66
CA LYS A 122 -6.19 -0.92 11.33
C LYS A 122 -7.35 -0.99 10.32
N ALA A 123 -7.27 -0.24 9.22
CA ALA A 123 -8.31 -0.20 8.20
C ALA A 123 -8.40 -1.50 7.38
N SER A 124 -7.28 -2.19 7.13
CA SER A 124 -7.30 -3.49 6.44
C SER A 124 -7.80 -4.64 7.31
N GLY A 125 -7.84 -4.46 8.64
CA GLY A 125 -8.19 -5.50 9.60
C GLY A 125 -7.15 -6.62 9.72
N LYS A 126 -6.00 -6.50 9.06
CA LYS A 126 -4.94 -7.53 9.03
C LYS A 126 -3.54 -6.91 8.92
N PRO A 127 -2.48 -7.57 9.40
CA PRO A 127 -1.12 -7.08 9.22
C PRO A 127 -0.78 -6.88 7.73
N LEU A 128 -0.28 -5.70 7.38
CA LEU A 128 0.29 -5.44 6.06
C LEU A 128 1.67 -6.09 5.93
N LYS A 129 1.96 -6.67 4.77
CA LYS A 129 3.33 -7.08 4.42
C LYS A 129 4.11 -5.83 4.03
N LEU A 130 5.23 -5.59 4.71
CA LEU A 130 6.07 -4.41 4.47
C LEU A 130 7.40 -4.81 3.83
N LEU A 131 7.76 -4.12 2.76
CA LEU A 131 9.08 -4.17 2.12
C LEU A 131 9.86 -2.91 2.52
N ALA A 132 11.05 -3.08 3.09
CA ALA A 132 11.94 -1.96 3.41
C ALA A 132 13.08 -1.86 2.37
N SER A 133 13.42 -0.65 1.93
CA SER A 133 14.52 -0.40 0.97
C SER A 133 14.94 1.05 0.96
#